data_AF-A0A1B6ID02-F1
#
_entry.id   AF-A0A1B6ID02-F1
#
_cell.length_a   1.000
_cell.length_b   1.000
_cell.length_c   1.000
_cell.angle_alpha   90.00
_cell.angle_beta   90.00
_cell.angle_gamma   90.00
#
_symmetry.space_group_name_H-M   'P 1'
#
loop_
_entity.id
_entity.type
_entity.pdbx_description
1 polymer ?
#
loop_
_entity_poly.entity_id
_entity_poly.type
_entity_poly.pdbx_seq_one_letter_code
_entity_poly.pdbx_strand_id
1 'polypeptide(L)'
;MWTGTIITVLFISIGAIADAKSITISNARLVSSRGGSCRQENGINRCSVIRGETATFQGVLNIDGGDSHAGIELFQVTLEFTREQFGEVVSDAKTCQRVGGDVVIRGDCDVTSIAEGSYNIVPFSVKVPDVDDSITTNFKALGKATWSDGTTTQEIEIGRCRIDIE
;
A
#
# COMPACT_ATOMS: atom_id res chain seq x y z
N MET A 1 -39.08 22.68 -8.11
CA MET A 1 -38.69 21.58 -9.01
C MET A 1 -37.18 21.49 -9.03
N TRP A 2 -36.66 20.27 -8.98
CA TRP A 2 -35.34 19.90 -8.45
C TRP A 2 -34.15 20.47 -9.21
N THR A 3 -33.19 21.05 -8.49
CA THR A 3 -31.81 21.27 -8.94
C THR A 3 -30.98 20.07 -8.49
N GLY A 4 -30.83 19.09 -9.38
CA GLY A 4 -29.97 17.93 -9.16
C GLY A 4 -28.51 18.30 -9.44
N THR A 5 -27.69 18.36 -8.39
CA THR A 5 -26.23 18.49 -8.49
C THR A 5 -25.66 17.16 -8.98
N ILE A 6 -25.02 17.17 -10.15
CA ILE A 6 -24.24 16.03 -10.64
C ILE A 6 -22.90 16.05 -9.89
N ILE A 7 -22.70 15.08 -9.00
CA ILE A 7 -21.40 14.82 -8.38
C ILE A 7 -20.62 13.93 -9.33
N THR A 8 -19.72 14.53 -10.11
CA THR A 8 -18.75 13.77 -10.92
C THR A 8 -17.66 13.28 -9.97
N VAL A 9 -17.75 12.03 -9.52
CA VAL A 9 -16.66 11.36 -8.79
C VAL A 9 -15.60 10.96 -9.81
N LEU A 10 -14.53 11.74 -9.89
CA LEU A 10 -13.35 11.41 -10.68
C LEU A 10 -12.54 10.36 -9.93
N PHE A 11 -12.74 9.08 -10.27
CA PHE A 11 -11.80 8.03 -9.88
C PHE A 11 -10.53 8.19 -10.71
N ILE A 12 -9.45 8.65 -10.09
CA ILE A 12 -8.11 8.54 -10.68
C ILE A 12 -7.66 7.10 -10.44
N SER A 13 -8.01 6.22 -11.36
CA SER A 13 -7.46 4.87 -11.46
C SER A 13 -5.97 4.99 -11.81
N ILE A 14 -5.11 4.79 -10.81
CA ILE A 14 -3.67 4.64 -11.02
C ILE A 14 -3.46 3.21 -11.50
N GLY A 15 -3.08 3.07 -12.78
CA GLY A 15 -2.59 1.83 -13.37
C GLY A 15 -3.64 0.76 -13.66
N ALA A 16 -4.51 0.97 -14.65
CA ALA A 16 -5.13 -0.14 -15.34
C ALA A 16 -4.06 -0.80 -16.23
N ILE A 17 -3.55 -1.96 -15.82
CA ILE A 17 -2.77 -2.82 -16.70
C ILE A 17 -3.77 -3.61 -17.54
N ALA A 18 -3.48 -3.78 -18.83
CA ALA A 18 -4.28 -4.61 -19.73
C ALA A 18 -4.27 -6.07 -19.24
N ASP A 19 -5.43 -6.74 -19.36
CA ASP A 19 -5.95 -7.85 -18.54
C ASP A 19 -6.52 -7.35 -17.20
N ALA A 20 -7.77 -7.66 -16.89
CA ALA A 20 -8.55 -7.12 -15.77
C ALA A 20 -7.97 -7.35 -14.35
N LYS A 21 -6.74 -7.86 -14.25
CA LYS A 21 -6.03 -8.11 -13.00
C LYS A 21 -5.57 -6.78 -12.38
N SER A 22 -5.76 -6.61 -11.08
CA SER A 22 -5.26 -5.46 -10.34
C SER A 22 -4.81 -5.83 -8.93
N ILE A 23 -3.78 -5.14 -8.46
CA ILE A 23 -3.28 -5.24 -7.09
C ILE A 23 -3.17 -3.82 -6.54
N THR A 24 -3.90 -3.52 -5.48
CA THR A 24 -3.90 -2.18 -4.89
C THR A 24 -3.93 -2.23 -3.37
N ILE A 25 -3.38 -1.22 -2.71
CA ILE A 25 -3.52 -1.00 -1.28
C ILE A 25 -4.43 0.21 -1.07
N SER A 26 -5.67 -0.06 -0.69
CA SER A 26 -6.63 0.97 -0.31
C SER A 26 -6.36 1.42 1.12
N ASN A 27 -6.70 2.69 1.39
CA ASN A 27 -6.49 3.32 2.69
C ASN A 27 -5.04 3.18 3.23
N ALA A 28 -4.05 3.15 2.34
CA ALA A 28 -2.64 3.18 2.72
C ALA A 28 -2.38 4.40 3.61
N ARG A 29 -1.79 4.18 4.79
CA ARG A 29 -1.54 5.24 5.76
C ARG A 29 -0.34 4.91 6.64
N LEU A 30 0.34 5.95 7.08
CA LEU A 30 1.43 5.86 8.04
C LEU A 30 0.97 6.52 9.34
N VAL A 31 0.66 5.71 10.35
CA VAL A 31 0.05 6.16 11.60
C VAL A 31 1.15 6.40 12.63
N SER A 32 1.24 7.64 13.10
CA SER A 32 2.14 8.04 14.18
C SER A 32 1.79 7.33 15.49
N SER A 33 2.81 6.91 16.24
CA SER A 33 2.65 6.31 17.57
C SER A 33 2.33 7.34 18.66
N ARG A 34 2.55 8.63 18.36
CA ARG A 34 2.59 9.73 19.32
C ARG A 34 1.48 10.78 19.13
N GLY A 35 0.49 10.51 18.29
CA GLY A 35 -0.71 11.36 18.16
C GLY A 35 -0.83 12.15 16.85
N GLY A 36 -0.15 11.72 15.79
CA GLY A 36 -0.40 12.22 14.43
C GLY A 36 -1.79 11.84 13.89
N SER A 37 -2.21 12.52 12.82
CA SER A 37 -3.51 12.29 12.17
C SER A 37 -3.34 11.99 10.69
N CYS A 38 -4.25 11.18 10.14
CA CYS A 38 -4.37 10.97 8.70
C CYS A 38 -5.72 11.47 8.23
N ARG A 39 -5.75 12.22 7.13
CA ARG A 39 -6.97 12.68 6.48
C ARG A 39 -6.92 12.36 4.99
N GLN A 40 -8.07 12.05 4.41
CA GLN A 40 -8.16 11.76 2.99
C GLN A 40 -8.22 13.07 2.19
N GLU A 41 -7.35 13.20 1.19
CA GLU A 41 -7.31 14.31 0.23
C GLU A 41 -7.15 13.75 -1.17
N ASN A 42 -8.10 14.06 -2.08
CA ASN A 42 -8.05 13.61 -3.48
C ASN A 42 -7.82 12.09 -3.62
N GLY A 43 -8.44 11.29 -2.75
CA GLY A 43 -8.31 9.83 -2.75
C GLY A 43 -7.04 9.28 -2.11
N ILE A 44 -6.13 10.12 -1.61
CA ILE A 44 -4.88 9.70 -0.96
C ILE A 44 -4.90 10.16 0.50
N ASN A 45 -4.42 9.31 1.42
CA ASN A 45 -4.24 9.74 2.80
C ASN A 45 -3.04 10.69 2.93
N ARG A 46 -3.27 11.85 3.53
CA ARG A 46 -2.24 12.76 4.02
C ARG A 46 -2.10 12.56 5.52
N CYS A 47 -0.95 12.09 5.96
CA CYS A 47 -0.64 11.76 7.35
C CYS A 47 0.43 12.69 7.92
N SER A 48 0.24 13.17 9.14
CA SER A 48 1.28 13.86 9.92
C SER A 48 1.96 12.84 10.84
N VAL A 49 3.30 12.80 10.79
CA VAL A 49 4.14 11.91 11.61
C VAL A 49 5.30 12.71 12.20
N ILE A 50 5.82 12.23 13.32
CA ILE A 50 6.90 12.90 14.05
C ILE A 50 8.23 12.37 13.58
N ARG A 51 9.15 13.26 13.24
CA ARG A 51 10.53 12.91 12.86
C ARG A 51 11.19 11.99 13.88
N GLY A 52 11.97 11.03 13.39
CA GLY A 52 12.69 10.08 14.24
C GLY A 52 11.81 9.12 15.05
N GLU A 53 10.48 9.13 14.94
CA GLU A 53 9.63 8.16 15.63
C GLU A 53 9.57 6.81 14.88
N THR A 54 8.93 5.81 15.49
CA THR A 54 8.48 4.61 14.78
C THR A 54 6.98 4.72 14.53
N ALA A 55 6.61 4.94 13.27
CA ALA A 55 5.23 4.94 12.83
C ALA A 55 4.82 3.54 12.35
N THR A 56 3.55 3.37 12.04
CA THR A 56 2.98 2.09 11.61
C THR A 56 2.30 2.23 10.26
N PHE A 57 2.81 1.52 9.26
CA PHE A 57 2.16 1.41 7.96
C PHE A 57 0.96 0.46 8.06
N GLN A 58 -0.17 0.89 7.51
CA GLN A 58 -1.43 0.15 7.49
C GLN A 58 -2.13 0.36 6.15
N GLY A 59 -2.96 -0.60 5.79
CA GLY A 59 -3.80 -0.54 4.59
C GLY A 59 -4.55 -1.84 4.38
N VAL A 60 -5.34 -1.89 3.32
CA VAL A 60 -6.05 -3.10 2.88
C VAL A 60 -5.54 -3.45 1.49
N LEU A 61 -4.90 -4.61 1.36
CA LEU A 61 -4.48 -5.17 0.09
C LEU A 61 -5.71 -5.73 -0.63
N ASN A 62 -5.93 -5.30 -1.86
CA ASN A 62 -7.00 -5.79 -2.73
C ASN A 62 -6.35 -6.46 -3.93
N ILE A 63 -6.73 -7.72 -4.15
CA ILE A 63 -6.28 -8.54 -5.26
C ILE A 63 -7.50 -8.87 -6.09
N ASP A 64 -7.48 -8.43 -7.34
CA ASP A 64 -8.42 -8.83 -8.37
C ASP A 64 -7.60 -9.57 -9.43
N GLY A 65 -7.87 -10.85 -9.61
CA GLY A 65 -7.27 -11.64 -10.66
C GLY A 65 -8.09 -11.59 -11.94
N GLY A 66 -9.29 -11.00 -11.97
CA GLY A 66 -10.18 -11.05 -13.13
C GLY A 66 -10.66 -12.47 -13.47
N ASP A 67 -11.24 -12.64 -14.66
CA ASP A 67 -11.99 -13.86 -15.03
C ASP A 67 -11.14 -15.15 -15.12
N SER A 68 -9.82 -15.06 -15.07
CA SER A 68 -8.91 -16.16 -15.41
C SER A 68 -7.91 -16.55 -14.33
N HIS A 69 -7.94 -15.92 -13.14
CA HIS A 69 -6.88 -16.10 -12.14
C HIS A 69 -7.44 -16.38 -10.74
N ALA A 70 -7.00 -17.47 -10.12
CA ALA A 70 -7.48 -17.85 -8.78
C ALA A 70 -6.79 -17.05 -7.65
N GLY A 71 -5.66 -16.41 -7.94
CA GLY A 71 -4.87 -15.65 -6.97
C GLY A 71 -3.41 -15.49 -7.38
N ILE A 72 -2.60 -15.06 -6.41
CA ILE A 72 -1.16 -14.83 -6.52
C ILE A 72 -0.42 -15.98 -5.82
N GLU A 73 0.58 -16.57 -6.48
CA GLU A 73 1.46 -17.61 -5.90
C GLU A 73 2.64 -17.03 -5.13
N LEU A 74 3.11 -15.87 -5.58
CA LEU A 74 4.18 -15.11 -4.91
C LEU A 74 3.88 -13.62 -5.02
N PHE A 75 3.81 -12.92 -3.90
CA PHE A 75 3.67 -11.48 -3.87
C PHE A 75 4.84 -10.85 -3.09
N GLN A 76 5.53 -9.91 -3.74
CA GLN A 76 6.66 -9.17 -3.18
C GLN A 76 6.34 -7.68 -3.11
N VAL A 77 6.78 -7.03 -2.04
CA VAL A 77 6.52 -5.62 -1.78
C VAL A 77 7.81 -4.90 -1.39
N THR A 78 8.01 -3.75 -2.03
CA THR A 78 9.00 -2.73 -1.65
C THR A 78 8.25 -1.57 -0.99
N LEU A 79 8.67 -1.12 0.19
CA LEU A 79 8.13 0.08 0.84
C LEU A 79 9.22 1.14 0.90
N GLU A 80 8.90 2.35 0.44
CA GLU A 80 9.89 3.40 0.29
C GLU A 80 9.36 4.81 0.55
N PHE A 81 10.27 5.69 0.95
CA PHE A 81 10.03 7.12 0.90
C PHE A 81 10.43 7.66 -0.47
N THR A 82 9.61 8.51 -1.08
CA THR A 82 9.92 9.07 -2.42
C THR A 82 11.12 10.00 -2.46
N ARG A 83 11.59 10.49 -1.31
CA ARG A 83 12.84 11.24 -1.27
C ARG A 83 13.97 10.23 -1.18
N GLU A 84 14.75 10.13 -2.26
CA GLU A 84 15.82 9.13 -2.42
C GLU A 84 16.77 9.06 -1.22
N GLN A 85 17.07 10.20 -0.60
CA GLN A 85 17.93 10.29 0.59
C GLN A 85 17.44 9.50 1.82
N PHE A 86 16.15 9.14 1.88
CA PHE A 86 15.57 8.31 2.95
C PHE A 86 15.54 6.83 2.59
N GLY A 87 15.67 6.51 1.30
CA GLY A 87 15.76 5.16 0.78
C GLY A 87 14.53 4.27 1.00
N GLU A 88 14.75 2.99 0.74
CA GLU A 88 13.78 1.92 0.96
C GLU A 88 13.77 1.50 2.44
N VAL A 89 12.57 1.31 2.98
CA VAL A 89 12.36 0.77 4.33
C VAL A 89 12.34 -0.75 4.30
N VAL A 90 11.83 -1.32 3.21
CA VAL A 90 11.93 -2.73 2.89
C VAL A 90 12.06 -2.88 1.39
N SER A 91 12.94 -3.79 0.97
CA SER A 91 13.28 -4.05 -0.43
C SER A 91 12.84 -5.45 -0.82
N ASP A 92 12.02 -5.56 -1.86
CA ASP A 92 11.60 -6.83 -2.49
C ASP A 92 11.16 -7.93 -1.49
N ALA A 93 10.47 -7.53 -0.42
CA ALA A 93 10.12 -8.46 0.64
C ALA A 93 8.94 -9.33 0.23
N LYS A 94 9.13 -10.65 0.36
CA LYS A 94 8.03 -11.60 0.24
C LYS A 94 6.96 -11.31 1.27
N THR A 95 5.72 -11.37 0.82
CA THR A 95 4.54 -11.34 1.65
C THR A 95 4.01 -12.75 1.83
N CYS A 96 3.25 -12.97 2.89
CA CYS A 96 2.57 -14.22 3.15
C CYS A 96 1.24 -13.93 3.86
N GLN A 97 0.29 -14.86 3.77
CA GLN A 97 -1.01 -14.78 4.41
C GLN A 97 -1.03 -15.62 5.70
N ARG A 98 -1.61 -15.10 6.78
CA ARG A 98 -1.90 -15.90 7.98
C ARG A 98 -3.17 -16.73 7.77
N VAL A 99 -3.23 -17.90 8.40
CA VAL A 99 -4.49 -18.64 8.53
C VAL A 99 -5.53 -17.73 9.18
N GLY A 100 -6.59 -17.40 8.44
CA GLY A 100 -7.62 -16.43 8.87
C GLY A 100 -7.65 -15.11 8.08
N GLY A 101 -6.66 -14.83 7.24
CA GLY A 101 -6.81 -13.87 6.13
C GLY A 101 -5.79 -12.74 6.05
N ASP A 102 -5.24 -12.25 7.17
CA ASP A 102 -4.35 -11.06 7.15
C ASP A 102 -3.04 -11.32 6.41
N VAL A 103 -2.53 -10.30 5.72
CA VAL A 103 -1.27 -10.36 4.95
C VAL A 103 -0.14 -9.73 5.74
N VAL A 104 0.98 -10.45 5.84
CA VAL A 104 2.20 -10.02 6.54
C VAL A 104 3.26 -9.63 5.51
N ILE A 105 3.86 -8.46 5.69
CA ILE A 105 5.04 -8.02 4.93
C ILE A 105 6.28 -8.51 5.69
N ARG A 106 7.23 -9.16 4.99
CA ARG A 106 8.48 -9.66 5.57
C ARG A 106 8.23 -10.64 6.74
N GLY A 107 7.31 -11.58 6.53
CA GLY A 107 6.80 -12.46 7.58
C GLY A 107 7.25 -13.91 7.51
N ASP A 108 7.27 -14.55 8.68
CA ASP A 108 7.44 -15.99 8.89
C ASP A 108 6.06 -16.69 8.90
N CYS A 109 5.40 -16.81 7.75
CA CYS A 109 4.13 -17.56 7.69
C CYS A 109 4.05 -18.56 6.54
N ASP A 110 3.29 -19.64 6.77
CA ASP A 110 3.33 -20.87 5.96
C ASP A 110 2.61 -20.75 4.61
N VAL A 111 1.68 -19.79 4.46
CA VAL A 111 0.85 -19.63 3.26
C VAL A 111 1.38 -18.47 2.43
N THR A 112 1.99 -18.79 1.29
CA THR A 112 2.53 -17.78 0.36
C THR A 112 1.60 -17.48 -0.81
N SER A 113 0.67 -18.38 -1.10
CA SER A 113 -0.38 -18.13 -2.10
C SER A 113 -1.52 -17.32 -1.48
N ILE A 114 -2.00 -16.32 -2.22
CA ILE A 114 -3.04 -15.39 -1.76
C ILE A 114 -4.14 -15.38 -2.81
N ALA A 115 -5.33 -15.86 -2.45
CA ALA A 115 -6.48 -15.83 -3.35
C ALA A 115 -6.93 -14.39 -3.65
N GLU A 116 -7.80 -14.22 -4.64
CA GLU A 116 -8.50 -12.94 -4.83
C GLU A 116 -9.25 -12.49 -3.57
N GLY A 117 -9.36 -11.17 -3.38
CA GLY A 117 -10.11 -10.59 -2.27
C GLY A 117 -9.42 -9.40 -1.63
N SER A 118 -9.92 -9.03 -0.46
CA SER A 118 -9.45 -7.90 0.34
C SER A 118 -8.91 -8.39 1.68
N TYR A 119 -7.67 -7.99 1.99
CA TYR A 119 -6.94 -8.46 3.15
C TYR A 119 -6.36 -7.29 3.93
N ASN A 120 -6.52 -7.30 5.26
CA ASN A 120 -5.81 -6.32 6.08
C ASN A 120 -4.31 -6.62 6.01
N ILE A 121 -3.53 -5.57 5.81
CA ILE A 121 -2.08 -5.66 6.00
C ILE A 121 -1.83 -5.60 7.51
N VAL A 122 -1.14 -6.61 8.02
CA VAL A 122 -0.67 -6.60 9.40
C VAL A 122 0.17 -5.33 9.61
N PRO A 123 -0.15 -4.50 10.62
CA PRO A 123 0.54 -3.26 10.88
C PRO A 123 2.07 -3.41 10.85
N PHE A 124 2.73 -2.72 9.92
CA PHE A 124 4.18 -2.84 9.71
C PHE A 124 4.90 -1.62 10.28
N SER A 125 5.88 -1.83 11.16
CA SER A 125 6.64 -0.74 11.77
C SER A 125 7.60 -0.08 10.79
N VAL A 126 7.57 1.24 10.72
CA VAL A 126 8.40 2.07 9.84
C VAL A 126 9.12 3.11 10.68
N LYS A 127 10.45 3.15 10.57
CA LYS A 127 11.25 4.22 11.17
C LYS A 127 11.06 5.49 10.34
N VAL A 128 10.52 6.55 10.95
CA VAL A 128 10.40 7.85 10.29
C VAL A 128 11.79 8.50 10.26
N PRO A 129 12.21 9.07 9.11
CA PRO A 129 13.46 9.81 9.01
C PRO A 129 13.57 10.90 10.07
N ASP A 130 14.77 11.07 10.61
CA ASP A 130 15.10 12.19 11.47
C ASP A 130 15.61 13.34 10.59
N VAL A 131 14.95 14.49 10.67
CA VAL A 131 15.15 15.62 9.75
C VAL A 131 15.16 16.93 10.52
N ASP A 132 15.98 17.89 10.11
CA ASP A 132 16.12 19.16 10.83
C ASP A 132 14.90 20.08 10.67
N ASP A 133 14.30 20.07 9.47
CA ASP A 133 13.13 20.88 9.12
C ASP A 133 11.92 20.01 8.79
N SER A 134 10.73 20.58 8.97
CA SER A 134 9.50 19.92 8.53
C SER A 134 9.49 19.75 7.02
N ILE A 135 9.08 18.57 6.56
CA ILE A 135 9.07 18.24 5.14
C ILE A 135 7.82 17.46 4.75
N THR A 136 7.38 17.66 3.52
CA THR A 136 6.41 16.78 2.87
C THR A 136 7.12 15.81 1.93
N THR A 137 6.73 14.54 1.99
CA THR A 137 7.15 13.45 1.10
C THR A 137 5.97 12.50 0.84
N ASN A 138 6.18 11.42 0.10
CA ASN A 138 5.24 10.31 0.04
C ASN A 138 5.92 9.05 0.58
N PHE A 139 5.10 8.20 1.18
CA PHE A 139 5.45 6.82 1.49
C PHE A 139 4.63 5.91 0.58
N LYS A 140 5.31 5.08 -0.20
CA LYS A 140 4.71 4.27 -1.26
C LYS A 140 4.98 2.80 -1.04
N ALA A 141 4.07 1.98 -1.55
CA ALA A 141 4.24 0.56 -1.70
C ALA A 141 4.32 0.24 -3.19
N LEU A 142 5.41 -0.41 -3.59
CA LEU A 142 5.57 -1.00 -4.90
C LEU A 142 5.33 -2.50 -4.78
N GLY A 143 4.61 -3.07 -5.73
CA GLY A 143 4.20 -4.47 -5.71
C GLY A 143 4.59 -5.20 -6.98
N LYS A 144 5.05 -6.44 -6.81
CA LYS A 144 5.31 -7.38 -7.89
C LYS A 144 4.68 -8.73 -7.53
N ALA A 145 3.94 -9.32 -8.46
CA ALA A 145 3.22 -10.57 -8.23
C ALA A 145 3.48 -11.59 -9.32
N THR A 146 3.59 -12.85 -8.93
CA THR A 146 3.49 -14.02 -9.82
C THR A 146 2.14 -14.67 -9.61
N TRP A 147 1.31 -14.66 -10.65
CA TRP A 147 -0.05 -15.22 -10.64
C TRP A 147 -0.05 -16.74 -10.78
N SER A 148 -1.19 -17.37 -10.50
CA SER A 148 -1.37 -18.83 -10.58
C SER A 148 -1.16 -19.45 -11.97
N ASP A 149 -1.18 -18.64 -13.03
CA ASP A 149 -0.87 -19.05 -14.40
C ASP A 149 0.63 -18.96 -14.74
N GLY A 150 1.47 -18.52 -13.78
CA GLY A 150 2.90 -18.29 -13.93
C GLY A 150 3.26 -16.91 -14.49
N THR A 151 2.30 -16.09 -14.89
CA THR A 151 2.56 -14.71 -15.34
C THR A 151 3.07 -13.87 -14.18
N THR A 152 4.03 -12.98 -14.45
CA THR A 152 4.60 -12.09 -13.43
C THR A 152 4.40 -10.64 -13.83
N THR A 153 3.87 -9.83 -12.92
CA THR A 153 3.72 -8.39 -13.15
C THR A 153 5.08 -7.71 -13.12
N GLN A 154 5.17 -6.55 -13.78
CA GLN A 154 6.25 -5.61 -13.44
C GLN A 154 6.02 -5.05 -12.04
N GLU A 155 7.08 -4.55 -11.41
CA GLU A 155 6.94 -3.81 -10.17
C GLU A 155 6.25 -2.47 -10.46
N ILE A 156 5.15 -2.20 -9.76
CA ILE A 156 4.32 -1.00 -9.95
C ILE A 156 3.91 -0.42 -8.61
N GLU A 157 3.60 0.88 -8.58
CA GLU A 157 2.99 1.53 -7.41
C GLU A 157 1.58 0.96 -7.17
N ILE A 158 1.40 0.25 -6.06
CA ILE A 158 0.12 -0.36 -5.68
C ILE A 158 -0.60 0.44 -4.59
N GLY A 159 0.10 1.35 -3.90
CA GLY A 159 -0.52 2.21 -2.90
C GLY A 159 0.43 3.29 -2.39
N ARG A 160 -0.16 4.37 -1.85
CA ARG A 160 0.63 5.48 -1.31
C ARG A 160 -0.11 6.30 -0.26
N CYS A 161 0.66 6.97 0.57
CA CYS A 161 0.19 8.09 1.39
C CYS A 161 1.17 9.26 1.30
N ARG A 162 0.63 10.48 1.39
CA ARG A 162 1.42 11.69 1.53
C ARG A 162 1.75 11.84 3.01
N ILE A 163 3.00 12.14 3.32
CA ILE A 163 3.49 12.26 4.69
C ILE A 163 4.03 13.66 4.90
N ASP A 164 3.53 14.35 5.92
CA ASP A 164 4.17 15.53 6.50
C ASP A 164 4.95 15.06 7.73
N ILE A 165 6.27 15.26 7.70
CA ILE A 165 7.17 14.93 8.80
C ILE A 165 7.39 16.23 9.59
N GLU A 166 7.04 16.20 10.86
CA GLU A 166 7.08 17.34 11.79
C GLU A 166 8.07 17.15 12.94
#